data_AF-A0A1X0NKQ9-F1
#
_entry.id   AF-A0A1X0NKQ9-F1
#
_cell.length_a   1.000
_cell.length_b   1.000
_cell.length_c   1.000
_cell.angle_alpha   90.00
_cell.angle_beta   90.00
_cell.angle_gamma   90.00
#
_symmetry.space_group_name_H-M   'P 1'
#
loop_
_entity.id
_entity.type
_entity.pdbx_description
1 polymer ?
#
loop_
_entity_poly.entity_id
_entity_poly.type
_entity_poly.pdbx_seq_one_letter_code
_entity_poly.pdbx_strand_id
1 'polypeptide(L)'
;VSGQVITTGTNPLATDTQYTAIQRFQTAMETYLRHCNHGVFDDPKHFLKHDSDGEMMVLGWIAGEVLVQAMGNTLWLKDRASFAASLFDQRRYLIDDLVIGDYGGDCSAASAYRGAVCHCNQGGRTVYMKRFVKNFRAEKIFDGDLQLDPRECYSVKKKLKSKLIEVAVVMEDSSLSQSTFSDVFIGIGAALKDYDLATLLRSFAFENIESTMADAHVALTRTAQDSLVHVVAGLVTEAMLDVPNVTFIDP
;
A
#
# COMPACT_ATOMS: atom_id res chain seq x y z
N VAL A 1 -11.29 -11.91 17.94
CA VAL A 1 -11.49 -10.48 17.64
C VAL A 1 -11.37 -10.29 16.14
N SER A 2 -12.38 -9.70 15.50
CA SER A 2 -12.39 -9.43 14.05
C SER A 2 -11.38 -8.33 13.72
N GLY A 3 -10.62 -8.46 12.62
CA GLY A 3 -9.71 -7.42 12.13
C GLY A 3 -8.31 -7.40 12.75
N GLN A 4 -8.00 -8.27 13.72
CA GLN A 4 -6.67 -8.33 14.36
C GLN A 4 -5.63 -9.10 13.56
N VAL A 5 -6.06 -10.03 12.70
CA VAL A 5 -5.13 -10.79 11.87
C VAL A 5 -4.90 -10.01 10.57
N ILE A 6 -3.67 -9.55 10.40
CA ILE A 6 -3.21 -8.83 9.20
C ILE A 6 -2.18 -9.70 8.50
N THR A 7 -2.31 -9.81 7.18
CA THR A 7 -1.37 -10.54 6.32
C THR A 7 -1.06 -9.74 5.08
N THR A 8 -0.03 -10.17 4.35
CA THR A 8 0.39 -9.56 3.10
C THR A 8 0.24 -10.53 1.92
N GLY A 9 0.05 -9.97 0.73
CA GLY A 9 0.04 -10.70 -0.54
C GLY A 9 0.82 -9.96 -1.63
N THR A 10 1.06 -10.65 -2.74
CA THR A 10 1.77 -10.12 -3.92
C THR A 10 0.84 -9.64 -5.03
N ASN A 11 -0.47 -9.75 -4.82
CA ASN A 11 -1.51 -9.27 -5.72
C ASN A 11 -2.67 -8.69 -4.91
N PRO A 12 -3.48 -7.80 -5.51
CA PRO A 12 -4.70 -7.33 -4.88
C PRO A 12 -5.71 -8.46 -4.66
N LEU A 13 -6.69 -8.21 -3.78
CA LEU A 13 -7.85 -9.07 -3.61
C LEU A 13 -8.75 -9.03 -4.84
N ALA A 14 -9.42 -10.13 -5.13
CA ALA A 14 -10.43 -10.21 -6.20
C ALA A 14 -11.59 -9.21 -6.01
N THR A 15 -11.84 -8.78 -4.77
CA THR A 15 -12.86 -7.80 -4.38
C THR A 15 -12.37 -6.36 -4.44
N ASP A 16 -11.07 -6.10 -4.64
CA ASP A 16 -10.49 -4.77 -4.59
C ASP A 16 -10.59 -4.03 -5.93
N THR A 17 -11.75 -3.45 -6.19
CA THR A 17 -12.03 -2.74 -7.45
C THR A 17 -11.40 -1.35 -7.53
N GLN A 18 -10.52 -0.96 -6.60
CA GLN A 18 -9.74 0.27 -6.78
C GLN A 18 -8.77 0.14 -7.95
N TYR A 19 -8.35 -1.08 -8.26
CA TYR A 19 -7.50 -1.36 -9.40
C TYR A 19 -8.34 -1.68 -10.65
N THR A 20 -8.01 -1.01 -11.74
CA THR A 20 -8.52 -1.27 -13.09
C THR A 20 -8.24 -2.71 -13.50
N ALA A 21 -7.06 -3.24 -13.17
CA ALA A 21 -6.73 -4.64 -13.44
C ALA A 21 -7.71 -5.61 -12.77
N ILE A 22 -8.15 -5.32 -11.54
CA ILE A 22 -9.11 -6.17 -10.82
C ILE A 22 -10.50 -6.06 -11.44
N GLN A 23 -10.95 -4.88 -11.84
CA GLN A 23 -12.23 -4.73 -12.55
C GLN A 23 -12.26 -5.57 -13.85
N ARG A 24 -11.15 -5.54 -14.61
CA ARG A 24 -11.00 -6.33 -15.83
C ARG A 24 -10.94 -7.83 -15.52
N PHE A 25 -10.19 -8.23 -14.49
CA PHE A 25 -10.16 -9.60 -13.98
C PHE A 25 -11.56 -10.11 -13.65
N GLN A 26 -12.38 -9.37 -12.90
CA GLN A 26 -13.71 -9.82 -12.50
C GLN A 26 -14.57 -10.14 -13.74
N THR A 27 -14.51 -9.29 -14.77
CA THR A 27 -15.23 -9.49 -16.02
C THR A 27 -14.73 -10.72 -16.79
N ALA A 28 -13.40 -10.84 -16.93
CA ALA A 28 -12.77 -11.95 -17.64
C ALA A 28 -13.02 -13.29 -16.94
N MET A 29 -12.87 -13.33 -15.61
CA MET A 29 -13.05 -14.53 -14.81
C MET A 29 -14.52 -14.95 -14.73
N GLU A 30 -15.45 -14.02 -14.57
CA GLU A 30 -16.89 -14.35 -14.65
C GLU A 30 -17.24 -14.94 -16.02
N THR A 31 -16.71 -14.36 -17.10
CA THR A 31 -16.91 -14.89 -18.47
C THR A 31 -16.33 -16.29 -18.62
N TYR A 32 -15.09 -16.50 -18.14
CA TYR A 32 -14.45 -17.82 -18.13
C TYR A 32 -15.28 -18.83 -17.34
N LEU A 33 -15.76 -18.46 -16.15
CA LEU A 33 -16.50 -19.37 -15.30
C LEU A 33 -17.89 -19.72 -15.86
N ARG A 34 -18.49 -18.83 -16.66
CA ARG A 34 -19.77 -19.13 -17.35
C ARG A 34 -19.61 -20.13 -18.49
N HIS A 35 -18.49 -20.10 -19.21
CA HIS A 35 -18.34 -20.82 -20.48
C HIS A 35 -17.37 -22.01 -20.41
N CYS A 36 -16.36 -21.93 -19.55
CA CYS A 36 -15.19 -22.80 -19.55
C CYS A 36 -14.92 -23.46 -18.18
N ASN A 37 -15.81 -23.30 -17.21
CA ASN A 37 -15.63 -23.84 -15.85
C ASN A 37 -15.75 -25.37 -15.76
N HIS A 38 -16.36 -26.03 -16.75
CA HIS A 38 -16.59 -27.48 -16.77
C HIS A 38 -17.21 -28.06 -15.47
N GLY A 39 -17.99 -27.26 -14.73
CA GLY A 39 -18.64 -27.67 -13.49
C GLY A 39 -17.75 -27.69 -12.25
N VAL A 40 -16.56 -27.08 -12.29
CA VAL A 40 -15.66 -27.01 -11.11
C VAL A 40 -16.25 -26.11 -10.01
N PHE A 41 -16.82 -24.97 -10.39
CA PHE A 41 -17.48 -24.02 -9.47
C PHE A 41 -18.97 -23.81 -9.82
N ASP A 42 -19.86 -23.83 -8.83
CA ASP A 42 -21.30 -23.66 -9.09
C ASP A 42 -21.69 -22.20 -9.41
N ASP A 43 -20.87 -21.23 -8.97
CA ASP A 43 -21.14 -19.81 -9.10
C ASP A 43 -20.09 -19.12 -10.00
N PRO A 44 -20.51 -18.45 -11.10
CA PRO A 44 -19.63 -17.61 -11.90
C PRO A 44 -18.94 -16.47 -11.13
N LYS A 45 -19.40 -16.15 -9.93
CA LYS A 45 -18.81 -15.15 -9.02
C LYS A 45 -18.14 -15.78 -7.79
N HIS A 46 -17.76 -17.05 -7.86
CA HIS A 46 -17.06 -17.79 -6.80
C HIS A 46 -15.90 -17.00 -6.19
N PHE A 47 -15.07 -16.38 -7.03
CA PHE A 47 -13.91 -15.59 -6.63
C PHE A 47 -14.22 -14.37 -5.73
N LEU A 48 -15.47 -13.89 -5.70
CA LEU A 48 -15.89 -12.79 -4.82
C LEU A 48 -16.39 -13.28 -3.45
N LYS A 49 -16.69 -14.59 -3.35
CA LYS A 49 -17.27 -15.20 -2.15
C LYS A 49 -16.26 -16.04 -1.38
N HIS A 50 -15.22 -16.51 -2.07
CA HIS A 50 -14.17 -17.37 -1.53
C HIS A 50 -12.81 -16.69 -1.73
N ASP A 51 -12.35 -15.94 -0.72
CA ASP A 51 -11.21 -15.03 -0.86
C ASP A 51 -9.90 -15.75 -1.25
N SER A 52 -9.64 -16.94 -0.68
CA SER A 52 -8.45 -17.74 -1.01
C SER A 52 -8.43 -18.15 -2.49
N ASP A 53 -9.57 -18.64 -3.00
CA ASP A 53 -9.69 -19.05 -4.39
C ASP A 53 -9.65 -17.82 -5.31
N GLY A 54 -10.31 -16.74 -4.90
CA GLY A 54 -10.30 -15.47 -5.62
C GLY A 54 -8.89 -14.90 -5.78
N GLU A 55 -8.08 -14.90 -4.72
CA GLU A 55 -6.68 -14.47 -4.80
C GLU A 55 -5.84 -15.37 -5.71
N MET A 56 -6.03 -16.69 -5.65
CA MET A 56 -5.34 -17.62 -6.53
C MET A 56 -5.76 -17.43 -8.00
N MET A 57 -7.04 -17.15 -8.25
CA MET A 57 -7.55 -16.84 -9.58
C MET A 57 -6.99 -15.51 -10.11
N VAL A 58 -6.89 -14.47 -9.28
CA VAL A 58 -6.23 -13.19 -9.64
C VAL A 58 -4.77 -13.45 -10.03
N LEU A 59 -4.03 -14.20 -9.22
CA LEU A 59 -2.64 -14.53 -9.51
C LEU A 59 -2.49 -15.29 -10.84
N GLY A 60 -3.35 -16.28 -11.09
CA GLY A 60 -3.37 -17.04 -12.34
C GLY A 60 -3.68 -16.16 -13.55
N TRP A 61 -4.64 -15.25 -13.42
CA TRP A 61 -4.99 -14.30 -14.48
C TRP A 61 -3.84 -13.32 -14.77
N ILE A 62 -3.21 -12.74 -13.73
CA ILE A 62 -2.01 -11.89 -13.89
C ILE A 62 -0.89 -12.64 -14.61
N ALA A 63 -0.63 -13.89 -14.23
CA ALA A 63 0.38 -14.72 -14.91
C ALA A 63 0.04 -14.94 -16.39
N GLY A 64 -1.24 -15.14 -16.72
CA GLY A 64 -1.72 -15.23 -18.09
C GLY A 64 -1.52 -13.93 -18.89
N GLU A 65 -1.83 -12.78 -18.29
CA GLU A 65 -1.60 -11.46 -18.91
C GLU A 65 -0.11 -11.20 -19.18
N VAL A 66 0.76 -11.52 -18.22
CA VAL A 66 2.22 -11.47 -18.42
C VAL A 66 2.64 -12.37 -19.58
N LEU A 67 2.12 -13.60 -19.65
CA LEU A 67 2.45 -14.54 -20.71
C LEU A 67 2.03 -14.02 -22.10
N VAL A 68 0.81 -13.47 -22.22
CA VAL A 68 0.32 -12.88 -23.47
C VAL A 68 1.23 -11.74 -23.94
N GLN A 69 1.61 -10.83 -23.03
CA GLN A 69 2.55 -9.76 -23.36
C GLN A 69 3.94 -10.32 -23.71
N ALA A 70 4.40 -11.34 -23.00
CA ALA A 70 5.71 -11.94 -23.23
C ALA A 70 5.84 -12.59 -24.61
N MET A 71 4.73 -13.17 -25.10
CA MET A 71 4.62 -13.78 -26.43
C MET A 71 4.40 -12.78 -27.57
N GLY A 72 4.23 -11.48 -27.27
CA GLY A 72 3.94 -10.46 -28.28
C GLY A 72 5.05 -10.21 -29.32
N ASN A 73 6.25 -10.76 -29.13
CA ASN A 73 7.37 -10.57 -30.06
C ASN A 73 7.90 -11.92 -30.58
N THR A 74 7.76 -12.07 -31.90
CA THR A 74 8.04 -13.30 -32.65
C THR A 74 9.51 -13.68 -32.65
N LEU A 75 10.45 -12.74 -32.47
CA LEU A 75 11.89 -13.04 -32.39
C LEU A 75 12.23 -13.93 -31.19
N TRP A 76 11.45 -13.79 -30.11
CA TRP A 76 11.66 -14.55 -28.89
C TRP A 76 10.92 -15.90 -28.91
N LEU A 77 9.96 -16.08 -29.81
CA LEU A 77 9.16 -17.31 -29.95
C LEU A 77 9.79 -18.38 -30.85
N LYS A 78 10.99 -18.13 -31.39
CA LYS A 78 11.65 -19.06 -32.31
C LYS A 78 11.92 -20.44 -31.69
N ASP A 79 12.22 -20.49 -30.40
CA ASP A 79 12.43 -21.72 -29.64
C ASP A 79 12.27 -21.48 -28.14
N ARG A 80 12.12 -22.57 -27.37
CA ARG A 80 11.90 -22.53 -25.92
C ARG A 80 13.02 -21.83 -25.14
N ALA A 81 14.28 -22.03 -25.53
CA ALA A 81 15.42 -21.45 -24.84
C ALA A 81 15.46 -19.93 -25.06
N SER A 82 15.19 -19.50 -26.29
CA SER A 82 15.09 -18.09 -26.65
C SER A 82 13.94 -17.39 -25.93
N PHE A 83 12.78 -18.03 -25.83
CA PHE A 83 11.66 -17.48 -25.07
C PHE A 83 12.00 -17.36 -23.59
N ALA A 84 12.55 -18.43 -22.99
CA ALA A 84 12.92 -18.44 -21.58
C ALA A 84 13.97 -17.36 -21.24
N ALA A 85 15.01 -17.21 -22.09
CA ALA A 85 16.02 -16.16 -21.92
C ALA A 85 15.39 -14.76 -22.03
N SER A 86 14.46 -14.59 -22.96
CA SER A 86 13.82 -13.31 -23.22
C SER A 86 12.97 -12.80 -22.05
N LEU A 87 12.45 -13.69 -21.18
CA LEU A 87 11.67 -13.30 -20.00
C LEU A 87 12.47 -12.41 -19.04
N PHE A 88 13.81 -12.56 -19.05
CA PHE A 88 14.71 -11.81 -18.18
C PHE A 88 15.44 -10.67 -18.92
N ASP A 89 15.06 -10.35 -20.16
CA ASP A 89 15.76 -9.35 -20.98
C ASP A 89 15.11 -7.96 -20.89
N GLN A 90 15.55 -7.12 -19.95
CA GLN A 90 15.11 -5.73 -19.73
C GLN A 90 13.59 -5.52 -19.89
N ARG A 91 12.78 -6.25 -19.11
CA ARG A 91 11.33 -6.25 -19.27
C ARG A 91 10.56 -5.65 -18.11
N ARG A 92 9.45 -5.02 -18.48
CA ARG A 92 8.38 -4.59 -17.58
C ARG A 92 7.06 -4.96 -18.22
N TYR A 93 6.18 -5.58 -17.45
CA TYR A 93 4.81 -5.86 -17.88
C TYR A 93 3.87 -4.92 -17.15
N LEU A 94 3.06 -4.19 -17.92
CA LEU A 94 2.04 -3.28 -17.40
C LEU A 94 0.68 -3.90 -17.66
N ILE A 95 -0.01 -4.32 -16.60
CA ILE A 95 -1.35 -4.90 -16.66
C ILE A 95 -2.28 -3.86 -16.06
N ASP A 96 -2.82 -3.00 -16.93
CA ASP A 96 -3.57 -1.82 -16.53
C ASP A 96 -2.77 -0.95 -15.54
N ASP A 97 -3.07 -1.03 -14.24
CA ASP A 97 -2.40 -0.33 -13.15
C ASP A 97 -1.45 -1.20 -12.31
N LEU A 98 -1.27 -2.47 -12.66
CA LEU A 98 -0.32 -3.37 -12.03
C LEU A 98 1.00 -3.40 -12.82
N VAL A 99 2.11 -3.23 -12.11
CA VAL A 99 3.46 -3.30 -12.68
C VAL A 99 4.17 -4.56 -12.20
N ILE A 100 4.53 -5.43 -13.15
CA ILE A 100 5.26 -6.67 -12.89
C ILE A 100 6.66 -6.58 -13.51
N GLY A 101 7.69 -6.77 -12.69
CA GLY A 101 9.09 -6.51 -13.01
C GLY A 101 9.66 -5.37 -12.15
N ASP A 102 10.79 -4.76 -12.52
CA ASP A 102 11.54 -4.99 -13.74
C ASP A 102 12.33 -6.32 -13.74
N TYR A 103 12.49 -6.91 -14.93
CA TYR A 103 13.30 -8.10 -15.16
C TYR A 103 14.57 -7.73 -15.91
N GLY A 104 15.68 -8.37 -15.56
CA GLY A 104 16.97 -8.08 -16.13
C GLY A 104 17.99 -9.19 -15.92
N GLY A 105 18.68 -9.57 -17.00
CA GLY A 105 19.74 -10.57 -16.96
C GLY A 105 21.10 -9.97 -16.57
N ASP A 106 22.16 -10.62 -17.02
CA ASP A 106 23.52 -10.17 -16.81
C ASP A 106 23.79 -8.86 -17.56
N CYS A 107 24.49 -7.93 -16.91
CA CYS A 107 24.82 -6.65 -17.50
C CYS A 107 26.21 -6.17 -17.03
N SER A 108 26.80 -5.24 -17.79
CA SER A 108 28.04 -4.58 -17.37
C SER A 108 27.78 -3.50 -16.32
N ALA A 109 28.80 -3.16 -15.52
CA ALA A 109 28.71 -2.03 -14.59
C ALA A 109 28.35 -0.70 -15.29
N ALA A 110 28.84 -0.50 -16.51
CA ALA A 110 28.50 0.69 -17.30
C ALA A 110 27.01 0.71 -17.72
N SER A 111 26.43 -0.46 -18.03
CA SER A 111 25.01 -0.59 -18.33
C SER A 111 24.16 -0.33 -17.09
N ALA A 112 24.54 -0.92 -15.95
CA ALA A 112 23.87 -0.69 -14.66
C ALA A 112 23.89 0.81 -14.28
N TYR A 113 25.03 1.47 -14.41
CA TYR A 113 25.16 2.91 -14.15
C TYR A 113 24.26 3.77 -15.05
N ARG A 114 23.96 3.29 -16.26
CA ARG A 114 23.06 3.96 -17.21
C ARG A 114 21.59 3.58 -17.04
N GLY A 115 21.26 2.81 -16.00
CA GLY A 115 19.87 2.45 -15.66
C GLY A 115 19.40 1.09 -16.16
N ALA A 116 20.28 0.23 -16.66
CA ALA A 116 19.91 -1.15 -16.94
C ALA A 116 19.55 -1.88 -15.64
N VAL A 117 18.50 -2.69 -15.69
CA VAL A 117 18.07 -3.55 -14.59
C VAL A 117 18.88 -4.83 -14.66
N CYS A 118 19.63 -5.20 -13.64
CA CYS A 118 20.60 -6.29 -13.75
C CYS A 118 20.39 -7.36 -12.69
N HIS A 119 20.48 -8.62 -13.10
CA HIS A 119 20.24 -9.81 -12.29
C HIS A 119 18.89 -9.76 -11.53
N CYS A 120 17.86 -9.19 -12.14
CA CYS A 120 16.54 -8.98 -11.55
C CYS A 120 15.55 -10.04 -12.05
N ASN A 121 14.97 -10.79 -11.13
CA ASN A 121 13.87 -11.72 -11.42
C ASN A 121 12.69 -11.57 -10.46
N GLN A 122 12.61 -10.44 -9.76
CA GLN A 122 11.51 -10.18 -8.83
C GLN A 122 10.32 -9.66 -9.63
N GLY A 123 9.16 -10.32 -9.48
CA GLY A 123 7.93 -9.96 -10.17
C GLY A 123 7.34 -8.62 -9.70
N GLY A 124 6.16 -8.63 -9.08
CA GLY A 124 5.55 -7.40 -8.55
C GLY A 124 6.35 -6.83 -7.36
N ARG A 125 6.44 -5.50 -7.27
CA ARG A 125 7.13 -4.77 -6.18
C ARG A 125 6.21 -4.12 -5.16
N THR A 126 4.92 -4.40 -5.28
CA THR A 126 3.89 -3.92 -4.38
C THR A 126 3.47 -5.06 -3.46
N VAL A 127 3.48 -4.78 -2.17
CA VAL A 127 2.93 -5.66 -1.13
C VAL A 127 1.55 -5.13 -0.77
N TYR A 128 0.54 -5.98 -0.83
CA TYR A 128 -0.84 -5.63 -0.55
C TYR A 128 -1.21 -6.16 0.84
N MET A 129 -1.59 -5.29 1.77
CA MET A 129 -2.01 -5.70 3.11
C MET A 129 -3.51 -5.95 3.17
N LYS A 130 -3.89 -7.03 3.85
CA LYS A 130 -5.28 -7.41 4.09
C LYS A 130 -5.48 -7.79 5.55
N ARG A 131 -6.68 -7.55 6.06
CA ARG A 131 -7.12 -7.98 7.39
C ARG A 131 -8.22 -9.03 7.27
N PHE A 132 -8.29 -9.93 8.25
CA PHE A 132 -9.36 -10.91 8.33
C PHE A 132 -10.45 -10.46 9.31
N VAL A 133 -11.67 -10.33 8.82
CA VAL A 133 -12.84 -9.92 9.59
C VAL A 133 -13.73 -11.11 9.97
N LYS A 134 -14.98 -10.84 10.37
CA LYS A 134 -15.97 -11.88 10.69
C LYS A 134 -16.05 -12.91 9.55
N ASN A 135 -16.15 -14.18 9.94
CA ASN A 135 -16.16 -15.33 9.02
C ASN A 135 -14.88 -15.49 8.19
N PHE A 136 -13.74 -14.96 8.66
CA PHE A 136 -12.45 -15.02 7.99
C PHE A 136 -12.47 -14.43 6.58
N ARG A 137 -13.36 -13.46 6.31
CA ARG A 137 -13.33 -12.71 5.07
C ARG A 137 -12.10 -11.80 5.04
N ALA A 138 -11.40 -11.80 3.92
CA ALA A 138 -10.30 -10.89 3.67
C ALA A 138 -10.85 -9.54 3.18
N GLU A 139 -10.46 -8.49 3.88
CA GLU A 139 -10.68 -7.11 3.45
C GLU A 139 -9.33 -6.46 3.20
N LYS A 140 -9.26 -5.63 2.15
CA LYS A 140 -8.10 -4.77 1.98
C LYS A 140 -7.99 -3.81 3.17
N ILE A 141 -6.76 -3.43 3.48
CA ILE A 141 -6.51 -2.29 4.37
C ILE A 141 -6.35 -1.06 3.48
N PHE A 142 -7.16 -0.03 3.71
CA PHE A 142 -7.00 1.25 3.01
C PHE A 142 -5.61 1.82 3.33
N ASP A 143 -4.90 2.31 2.31
CA ASP A 143 -3.48 2.69 2.38
C ASP A 143 -2.54 1.58 2.92
N GLY A 144 -2.98 0.32 2.83
CA GLY A 144 -2.23 -0.87 3.21
C GLY A 144 -1.25 -1.36 2.14
N ASP A 145 -0.97 -0.55 1.12
CA ASP A 145 -0.05 -0.94 0.05
C ASP A 145 1.35 -0.43 0.35
N LEU A 146 2.34 -1.31 0.23
CA LEU A 146 3.75 -0.95 0.32
C LEU A 146 4.42 -1.19 -1.03
N GLN A 147 4.73 -0.10 -1.73
CA GLN A 147 5.55 -0.16 -2.94
C GLN A 147 7.05 -0.04 -2.58
N LEU A 148 7.81 -1.06 -2.96
CA LEU A 148 9.26 -1.07 -2.82
C LEU A 148 9.94 -0.37 -4.00
N ASP A 149 11.05 0.32 -3.74
CA ASP A 149 11.79 1.10 -4.76
C ASP A 149 12.06 0.26 -6.01
N PRO A 150 11.51 0.63 -7.19
CA PRO A 150 11.66 -0.15 -8.42
C PRO A 150 13.11 -0.32 -8.89
N ARG A 151 14.05 0.50 -8.43
CA ARG A 151 15.46 0.45 -8.83
C ARG A 151 16.26 -0.65 -8.13
N GLU A 152 15.75 -1.21 -7.03
CA GLU A 152 16.46 -2.20 -6.24
C GLU A 152 15.99 -3.63 -6.53
N CYS A 153 16.77 -4.41 -7.27
CA CYS A 153 16.38 -5.78 -7.63
C CYS A 153 16.27 -6.75 -6.47
N TYR A 154 17.16 -6.66 -5.48
CA TYR A 154 17.07 -7.47 -4.26
C TYR A 154 17.14 -6.55 -3.06
N SER A 155 16.14 -6.62 -2.18
CA SER A 155 16.18 -5.86 -0.94
C SER A 155 17.07 -6.58 0.08
N VAL A 156 18.24 -6.02 0.38
CA VAL A 156 19.09 -6.54 1.45
C VAL A 156 18.79 -5.71 2.70
N LYS A 157 17.74 -6.11 3.44
CA LYS A 157 17.22 -5.47 4.66
C LYS A 157 16.61 -4.07 4.44
N LYS A 158 15.28 -4.00 4.30
CA LYS A 158 14.55 -2.73 4.43
C LYS A 158 14.34 -2.43 5.91
N LYS A 159 14.80 -1.26 6.35
CA LYS A 159 14.37 -0.68 7.64
C LYS A 159 13.09 0.10 7.38
N LEU A 160 11.97 -0.39 7.92
CA LEU A 160 10.78 0.44 8.09
C LEU A 160 11.15 1.55 9.08
N LYS A 161 11.18 2.79 8.60
CA LYS A 161 11.32 3.94 9.48
C LYS A 161 9.98 4.16 10.18
N SER A 162 9.99 4.36 11.49
CA SER A 162 8.78 4.82 12.19
C SER A 162 8.40 6.18 11.64
N LYS A 163 7.12 6.37 11.31
CA LYS A 163 6.59 7.71 11.02
C LYS A 163 6.54 8.49 12.32
N LEU A 164 6.88 9.77 12.31
CA LEU A 164 6.52 10.66 13.41
C LEU A 164 5.01 10.89 13.33
N ILE A 165 4.30 10.59 14.41
CA ILE A 165 2.84 10.78 14.51
C ILE A 165 2.63 11.92 15.48
N GLU A 166 2.18 13.04 14.92
CA GLU A 166 1.87 14.27 15.61
C GLU A 166 0.36 14.40 15.74
N VAL A 167 -0.10 14.76 16.93
CA VAL A 167 -1.50 14.94 17.26
C VAL A 167 -1.74 16.36 17.75
N ALA A 168 -2.76 17.02 17.21
CA ALA A 168 -3.28 18.26 17.75
C ALA A 168 -4.69 18.03 18.30
N VAL A 169 -4.90 18.37 19.58
CA VAL A 169 -6.25 18.35 20.17
C VAL A 169 -6.90 19.71 19.95
N VAL A 170 -7.92 19.74 19.11
CA VAL A 170 -8.68 20.94 18.78
C VAL A 170 -9.86 21.04 19.73
N MET A 171 -9.80 22.01 20.63
CA MET A 171 -10.81 22.24 21.67
C MET A 171 -11.86 23.20 21.12
N GLU A 172 -13.00 22.66 20.69
CA GLU A 172 -14.03 23.39 19.95
C GLU A 172 -14.66 24.53 20.75
N ASP A 173 -14.70 24.39 22.08
CA ASP A 173 -15.19 25.40 23.02
C ASP A 173 -14.17 26.52 23.33
N SER A 174 -13.01 26.50 22.69
CA SER A 174 -11.95 27.50 22.83
C SER A 174 -11.60 28.15 21.50
N SER A 175 -11.99 29.42 21.32
CA SER A 175 -11.62 30.20 20.14
C SER A 175 -10.10 30.33 19.98
N LEU A 176 -9.36 30.37 21.10
CA LEU A 176 -7.90 30.36 21.11
C LEU A 176 -7.35 29.04 20.55
N SER A 177 -7.91 27.90 20.95
CA SER A 177 -7.50 26.59 20.42
C SER A 177 -7.70 26.52 18.92
N GLN A 178 -8.86 26.97 18.43
CA GLN A 178 -9.17 26.98 17.00
C GLN A 178 -8.22 27.89 16.20
N SER A 179 -7.93 29.10 16.71
CA SER A 179 -6.97 30.00 16.04
C SER A 179 -5.56 29.45 16.04
N THR A 180 -5.09 28.90 17.17
CA THR A 180 -3.75 28.31 17.28
C THR A 180 -3.61 27.10 16.38
N PHE A 181 -4.63 26.25 16.28
CA PHE A 181 -4.63 25.12 15.35
C PHE A 181 -4.50 25.59 13.89
N SER A 182 -5.23 26.65 13.51
CA SER A 182 -5.11 27.24 12.18
C SER A 182 -3.69 27.73 11.90
N ASP A 183 -3.06 28.43 12.86
CA ASP A 183 -1.70 28.95 12.71
C ASP A 183 -0.66 27.82 12.59
N VAL A 184 -0.78 26.77 13.43
CA VAL A 184 0.06 25.57 13.35
C VAL A 184 -0.11 24.88 11.99
N PHE A 185 -1.34 24.69 11.53
CA PHE A 185 -1.61 24.04 10.25
C PHE A 185 -1.05 24.82 9.06
N ILE A 186 -1.15 26.16 9.08
CA ILE A 186 -0.51 27.03 8.08
C ILE A 186 1.01 26.91 8.16
N GLY A 187 1.59 26.89 9.36
CA GLY A 187 3.03 26.72 9.59
C GLY A 187 3.56 25.39 9.04
N ILE A 188 2.85 24.29 9.32
CA ILE A 188 3.12 22.97 8.75
C ILE A 188 3.07 23.05 7.22
N GLY A 189 2.01 23.62 6.63
CA GLY A 189 1.90 23.78 5.19
C GLY A 189 3.07 24.56 4.58
N ALA A 190 3.54 25.61 5.25
CA ALA A 190 4.68 26.41 4.80
C ALA A 190 6.02 25.66 4.92
N ALA A 191 6.26 24.95 6.02
CA ALA A 191 7.48 24.18 6.25
C ALA A 191 7.64 23.02 5.26
N LEU A 192 6.52 22.50 4.78
CA LEU A 192 6.46 21.30 3.93
C LEU A 192 6.33 21.62 2.44
N LYS A 193 6.24 22.89 2.06
CA LYS A 193 5.98 23.34 0.69
C LYS A 193 6.97 22.80 -0.35
N ASP A 194 8.23 22.65 0.03
CA ASP A 194 9.30 22.19 -0.88
C ASP A 194 9.53 20.67 -0.84
N TYR A 195 8.80 19.95 0.02
CA TYR A 195 8.88 18.49 0.10
C TYR A 195 7.89 17.82 -0.85
N ASP A 196 8.34 16.75 -1.50
CA ASP A 196 7.45 15.84 -2.21
C ASP A 196 6.44 15.20 -1.24
N LEU A 197 5.15 15.28 -1.58
CA LEU A 197 4.05 14.80 -0.74
C LEU A 197 4.18 13.31 -0.38
N ALA A 198 4.67 12.49 -1.31
CA ALA A 198 4.87 11.06 -1.06
C ALA A 198 6.03 10.82 -0.07
N THR A 199 7.04 11.67 -0.05
CA THR A 199 8.14 11.65 0.93
C THR A 199 7.67 12.10 2.31
N LEU A 200 6.79 13.11 2.34
CA LEU A 200 6.19 13.63 3.57
C LEU A 200 5.35 12.57 4.28
N LEU A 201 4.38 11.98 3.58
CA LEU A 201 3.44 10.99 4.14
C LEU A 201 4.12 9.69 4.60
N ARG A 202 5.36 9.45 4.16
CA ARG A 202 6.21 8.35 4.64
C ARG A 202 6.93 8.67 5.94
N SER A 203 7.08 9.95 6.29
CA SER A 203 7.92 10.41 7.39
C SER A 203 7.11 11.01 8.54
N PHE A 204 5.99 11.65 8.24
CA PHE A 204 5.13 12.34 9.19
C PHE A 204 3.66 11.98 8.96
N ALA A 205 2.89 11.88 10.03
CA ALA A 205 1.44 11.88 10.04
C ALA A 205 0.98 12.94 11.03
N PHE A 206 0.03 13.77 10.62
CA PHE A 206 -0.59 14.79 11.46
C PHE A 206 -2.06 14.45 11.60
N GLU A 207 -2.52 14.23 12.83
CA GLU A 207 -3.90 13.89 13.15
C GLU A 207 -4.50 14.98 14.04
N ASN A 208 -5.72 15.40 13.75
CA ASN A 208 -6.48 16.30 14.62
C ASN A 208 -7.54 15.51 15.38
N ILE A 209 -7.66 15.78 16.68
CA ILE A 209 -8.71 15.22 17.53
C ILE A 209 -9.61 16.36 17.96
N GLU A 210 -10.88 16.30 17.60
CA GLU A 210 -11.90 17.23 18.07
C GLU A 210 -12.31 16.86 19.50
N SER A 211 -12.35 17.85 20.39
CA SER A 211 -12.69 17.68 21.80
C SER A 211 -13.19 19.00 22.40
N THR A 212 -13.50 19.00 23.69
CA THR A 212 -13.64 20.20 24.52
C THR A 212 -12.40 20.40 25.40
N MET A 213 -12.23 21.60 25.98
CA MET A 213 -11.21 21.88 26.99
C MET A 213 -11.28 20.92 28.19
N ALA A 214 -12.50 20.58 28.63
CA ALA A 214 -12.73 19.70 29.77
C ALA A 214 -12.33 18.24 29.47
N ASP A 215 -12.54 17.79 28.23
CA ASP A 215 -12.33 16.40 27.82
C ASP A 215 -11.01 16.16 27.08
N ALA A 216 -10.22 17.21 26.80
CA ALA A 216 -9.00 17.13 25.98
C ALA A 216 -7.99 16.08 26.47
N HIS A 217 -7.80 15.97 27.80
CA HIS A 217 -6.95 14.93 28.40
C HIS A 217 -7.51 13.51 28.14
N VAL A 218 -8.83 13.33 28.25
CA VAL A 218 -9.47 12.03 28.02
C VAL A 218 -9.36 11.63 26.55
N ALA A 219 -9.59 12.59 25.64
CA ALA A 219 -9.44 12.38 24.21
C ALA A 219 -8.01 11.99 23.83
N LEU A 220 -7.01 12.74 24.33
CA LEU A 220 -5.60 12.43 24.08
C LEU A 220 -5.19 11.07 24.67
N THR A 221 -5.60 10.77 25.91
CA THR A 221 -5.30 9.48 26.56
C THR A 221 -5.87 8.32 25.77
N ARG A 222 -7.11 8.43 25.30
CA ARG A 222 -7.75 7.40 24.50
C ARG A 222 -7.00 7.18 23.19
N THR A 223 -6.63 8.25 22.48
CA THR A 223 -5.84 8.13 21.26
C THR A 223 -4.49 7.49 21.52
N ALA A 224 -3.77 7.89 22.58
CA ALA A 224 -2.48 7.28 22.94
C ALA A 224 -2.58 5.80 23.38
N GLN A 225 -3.76 5.32 23.77
CA GLN A 225 -4.02 3.90 24.06
C GLN A 225 -4.35 3.09 22.80
N ASP A 226 -5.06 3.71 21.85
CA ASP A 226 -5.53 3.06 20.62
C ASP A 226 -4.50 3.14 19.48
N SER A 227 -3.63 4.16 19.48
CA SER A 227 -2.64 4.43 18.44
C SER A 227 -1.32 4.95 19.01
N LEU A 228 -0.29 4.95 18.17
CA LEU A 228 1.04 5.44 18.52
C LEU A 228 1.07 6.97 18.38
N VAL A 229 1.16 7.69 19.48
CA VAL A 229 1.33 9.15 19.49
C VAL A 229 2.77 9.47 19.90
N HIS A 230 3.50 10.20 19.06
CA HIS A 230 4.87 10.60 19.39
C HIS A 230 4.91 12.02 19.94
N VAL A 231 4.18 12.92 19.28
CA VAL A 231 4.22 14.36 19.54
C VAL A 231 2.80 14.88 19.70
N VAL A 232 2.62 15.77 20.67
CA VAL A 232 1.44 16.62 20.79
C VAL A 232 1.87 18.06 20.55
N ALA A 233 1.22 18.74 19.62
CA ALA A 233 1.55 20.11 19.23
C ALA A 233 0.35 21.03 19.30
N GLY A 234 0.62 22.32 19.52
CA GLY A 234 -0.40 23.37 19.64
C GLY A 234 -0.84 23.63 21.07
N LEU A 235 -2.05 24.18 21.23
CA LEU A 235 -2.56 24.56 22.54
C LEU A 235 -2.90 23.31 23.37
N VAL A 236 -2.29 23.19 24.54
CA VAL A 236 -2.52 22.08 25.48
C VAL A 236 -3.05 22.58 26.81
N THR A 237 -3.87 21.77 27.47
CA THR A 237 -4.30 22.02 28.85
C THR A 237 -3.29 21.42 29.82
N GLU A 238 -3.25 21.94 31.06
CA GLU A 238 -2.39 21.38 32.12
C GLU A 238 -2.66 19.89 32.34
N ALA A 239 -3.94 19.47 32.31
CA ALA A 239 -4.31 18.07 32.44
C ALA A 239 -3.73 17.18 31.32
N MET A 240 -3.56 17.70 30.10
CA MET A 240 -2.98 16.90 29.02
C MET A 240 -1.51 16.56 29.27
N LEU A 241 -0.77 17.40 30.00
CA LEU A 241 0.66 17.19 30.27
C LEU A 241 0.92 15.94 31.13
N ASP A 242 -0.10 15.42 31.80
CA ASP A 242 -0.03 14.20 32.60
C ASP A 242 -0.12 12.91 31.75
N VAL A 243 -0.39 13.01 30.44
CA VAL A 243 -0.40 11.84 29.54
C VAL A 243 1.02 11.31 29.36
N PRO A 244 1.30 10.04 29.72
CA PRO A 244 2.65 9.49 29.65
C PRO A 244 3.06 9.16 28.20
N ASN A 245 4.37 9.05 27.97
CA ASN A 245 4.97 8.58 26.71
C ASN A 245 4.67 9.42 25.46
N VAL A 246 4.22 10.66 25.62
CA VAL A 246 4.10 11.64 24.53
C VAL A 246 5.06 12.80 24.75
N THR A 247 5.55 13.41 23.67
CA THR A 247 6.37 14.62 23.73
C THR A 247 5.51 15.84 23.40
N PHE A 248 5.44 16.80 24.30
CA PHE A 248 4.77 18.08 24.02
C PHE A 248 5.77 19.04 23.36
N ILE A 249 5.39 19.60 22.21
CA ILE A 249 6.17 20.65 21.55
C ILE A 249 5.37 21.94 21.65
N ASP A 250 5.97 22.92 22.31
CA ASP A 250 5.53 24.32 22.28
C ASP A 250 6.20 24.99 21.05
N PRO A 251 5.42 25.37 20.01
CA PRO A 251 5.96 25.92 18.77
C PRO A 251 6.55 27.33 18.90
#